data_AF-A0A0A5GHN1-F1
#
_entry.id   AF-A0A0A5GHN1-F1
#
_cell.length_a   1.000
_cell.length_b   1.000
_cell.length_c   1.000
_cell.angle_alpha   90.00
_cell.angle_beta   90.00
_cell.angle_gamma   90.00
#
_symmetry.space_group_name_H-M   'P 1'
#
loop_
_entity.id
_entity.type
_entity.pdbx_description
1 polymer ?
#
loop_
_entity_poly.entity_id
_entity_poly.type
_entity_poly.pdbx_seq_one_letter_code
_entity_poly.pdbx_strand_id
1 'polypeptide(L)'
;MSTSNPIVALIELEWTNYDFAKRLTLESNQPFFKEMMEQVQEDAEGNYHYLQTMHYATYGQYVEHSRERISFETFEEGVQLALRHALRTARAYRGWYSASSYTFRDKQVFQSLHNAMDHALMYSTIYGRLR
;
A
#
# COMPACT_ATOMS: atom_id res chain seq x y z
N MET A 1 19.64 16.93 2.72
CA MET A 1 18.75 15.74 2.73
C MET A 1 18.08 15.67 1.38
N SER A 2 18.29 14.60 0.61
CA SER A 2 17.64 14.45 -0.70
C SER A 2 16.13 14.35 -0.46
N THR A 3 15.38 15.35 -0.91
CA THR A 3 13.91 15.40 -0.80
C THR A 3 13.32 14.45 -1.83
N SER A 4 13.20 13.16 -1.48
CA SER A 4 12.46 12.21 -2.31
C SER A 4 11.04 12.74 -2.52
N ASN A 5 10.61 12.87 -3.78
CA ASN A 5 9.26 13.29 -4.14
C ASN A 5 8.24 12.38 -3.40
N PRO A 6 7.37 12.93 -2.53
CA PRO A 6 6.46 12.11 -1.72
C PRO A 6 5.50 11.28 -2.57
N ILE A 7 5.15 11.75 -3.78
CA ILE A 7 4.30 11.01 -4.72
C ILE A 7 5.00 9.75 -5.21
N VAL A 8 6.28 9.85 -5.59
CA VAL A 8 7.08 8.71 -6.06
C VAL A 8 7.17 7.63 -4.99
N ALA A 9 7.44 8.04 -3.74
CA ALA A 9 7.51 7.10 -2.62
C ALA A 9 6.17 6.38 -2.37
N LEU A 10 5.03 7.09 -2.47
CA LEU A 10 3.72 6.45 -2.33
C LEU A 10 3.38 5.52 -3.49
N ILE A 11 3.78 5.85 -4.73
CA ILE A 11 3.59 4.98 -5.90
C ILE A 11 4.28 3.63 -5.67
N GLU A 12 5.54 3.66 -5.20
CA GLU A 12 6.31 2.44 -4.89
C GLU A 12 5.67 1.62 -3.77
N LEU A 13 5.21 2.29 -2.71
CA LEU A 13 4.56 1.64 -1.58
C LEU A 13 3.26 0.95 -2.00
N GLU A 14 2.42 1.60 -2.81
CA GLU A 14 1.15 1.04 -3.27
C GLU A 14 1.33 -0.09 -4.28
N TRP A 15 2.29 0.03 -5.19
CA TRP A 15 2.65 -1.10 -6.04
C TRP A 15 3.08 -2.32 -5.22
N THR A 16 3.88 -2.10 -4.18
CA THR A 16 4.36 -3.17 -3.32
C THR A 16 3.22 -3.79 -2.48
N ASN A 17 2.26 -2.97 -2.01
CA ASN A 17 1.05 -3.47 -1.35
C ASN A 17 0.26 -4.40 -2.28
N TYR A 18 0.03 -3.96 -3.53
CA TYR A 18 -0.65 -4.75 -4.54
C TYR A 18 0.05 -6.09 -4.80
N ASP A 19 1.37 -6.10 -5.05
CA ASP A 19 2.13 -7.33 -5.32
C ASP A 19 2.08 -8.30 -4.12
N PHE A 20 2.24 -7.80 -2.90
CA PHE A 20 2.16 -8.62 -1.69
C PHE A 20 0.79 -9.27 -1.54
N ALA A 21 -0.27 -8.46 -1.60
CA ALA A 21 -1.62 -8.94 -1.40
C ALA A 21 -1.99 -9.99 -2.45
N LYS A 22 -1.62 -9.75 -3.72
CA LYS A 22 -1.81 -10.71 -4.81
C LYS A 22 -1.15 -12.05 -4.56
N ARG A 23 0.09 -12.04 -4.08
CA ARG A 23 0.85 -13.28 -3.81
C ARG A 23 0.31 -14.02 -2.60
N LEU A 24 0.01 -13.30 -1.52
CA LEU A 24 -0.57 -13.91 -0.32
C LEU A 24 -1.96 -14.50 -0.62
N THR A 25 -2.78 -13.88 -1.47
CA THR A 25 -4.05 -14.47 -1.95
C THR A 25 -3.85 -15.82 -2.65
N LEU A 26 -2.79 -15.95 -3.47
CA LEU A 26 -2.46 -17.21 -4.14
C LEU A 26 -1.98 -18.29 -3.17
N GLU A 27 -1.23 -17.91 -2.14
CA GLU A 27 -0.65 -18.85 -1.16
C GLU A 27 -1.62 -19.27 -0.05
N SER A 28 -2.63 -18.45 0.26
CA SER A 28 -3.61 -18.78 1.29
C SER A 28 -4.51 -19.94 0.87
N ASN A 29 -4.85 -20.81 1.81
CA ASN A 29 -5.90 -21.82 1.65
C ASN A 29 -7.21 -21.44 2.37
N GLN A 30 -7.21 -20.31 3.09
CA GLN A 30 -8.37 -19.87 3.87
C GLN A 30 -9.18 -18.83 3.07
N PRO A 31 -10.44 -19.12 2.68
CA PRO A 31 -11.26 -18.22 1.89
C PRO A 31 -11.41 -16.81 2.49
N PHE A 32 -11.61 -16.74 3.81
CA PHE A 32 -11.73 -15.47 4.52
C PHE A 32 -10.45 -14.61 4.44
N PHE A 33 -9.27 -15.23 4.44
CA PHE A 33 -8.02 -14.49 4.26
C PHE A 33 -7.88 -14.00 2.82
N LYS A 34 -8.31 -14.80 1.83
CA LYS A 34 -8.29 -14.39 0.42
C LYS A 34 -9.13 -13.15 0.19
N GLU A 35 -10.35 -13.12 0.71
CA GLU A 35 -11.26 -11.97 0.59
C GLU A 35 -10.63 -10.69 1.15
N MET A 36 -10.03 -10.76 2.36
CA MET A 36 -9.31 -9.61 2.92
C MET A 36 -8.16 -9.13 2.03
N MET A 37 -7.39 -10.05 1.44
CA MET A 37 -6.26 -9.71 0.59
C MET A 37 -6.66 -9.27 -0.83
N GLU A 38 -7.80 -9.72 -1.33
CA GLU A 38 -8.41 -9.20 -2.55
C GLU A 38 -8.82 -7.73 -2.37
N GLN A 39 -9.43 -7.39 -1.23
CA GLN A 39 -9.71 -5.98 -0.89
C GLN A 39 -8.44 -5.12 -0.87
N VAL A 40 -7.34 -5.61 -0.26
CA VAL A 40 -6.06 -4.90 -0.27
C VAL A 40 -5.55 -4.68 -1.70
N GLN A 41 -5.68 -5.68 -2.58
CA GLN A 41 -5.26 -5.57 -3.98
C GLN A 41 -6.02 -4.46 -4.71
N GLU A 42 -7.34 -4.46 -4.62
CA GLU A 42 -8.20 -3.49 -5.30
C GLU A 42 -7.88 -2.06 -4.83
N ASP A 43 -7.75 -1.86 -3.51
CA ASP A 43 -7.41 -0.57 -2.93
C ASP A 43 -6.03 -0.08 -3.38
N ALA A 44 -5.03 -0.96 -3.33
CA ALA A 44 -3.64 -0.63 -3.65
C ALA A 44 -3.46 -0.34 -5.15
N GLU A 45 -4.10 -1.12 -6.03
CA GLU A 45 -4.08 -0.88 -7.48
C GLU A 45 -4.75 0.46 -7.83
N GLY A 46 -5.91 0.73 -7.25
CA GLY A 46 -6.61 2.01 -7.42
C GLY A 46 -5.76 3.20 -6.97
N ASN A 47 -5.16 3.12 -5.79
CA ASN A 47 -4.29 4.17 -5.26
C ASN A 47 -3.04 4.36 -6.13
N TYR A 48 -2.41 3.27 -6.58
CA TYR A 48 -1.26 3.31 -7.48
C TYR A 48 -1.58 4.08 -8.77
N HIS A 49 -2.69 3.76 -9.43
CA HIS A 49 -3.09 4.43 -10.67
C HIS A 49 -3.44 5.91 -10.46
N TYR A 50 -4.12 6.22 -9.36
CA TYR A 50 -4.41 7.60 -8.99
C TYR A 50 -3.11 8.42 -8.77
N LEU A 51 -2.16 7.88 -8.00
CA LEU A 51 -0.89 8.55 -7.74
C LEU A 51 -0.04 8.72 -9.01
N GLN A 52 0.00 7.71 -9.88
CA GLN A 52 0.62 7.81 -11.21
C GLN A 52 0.00 8.92 -12.05
N THR A 53 -1.33 9.04 -12.04
CA THR A 53 -2.06 10.10 -12.74
C THR A 53 -1.73 11.48 -12.17
N MET A 54 -1.67 11.62 -10.84
CA MET A 54 -1.26 12.86 -10.19
C MET A 54 0.18 13.25 -10.53
N HIS A 55 1.09 12.28 -10.51
CA HIS A 55 2.48 12.52 -10.88
C HIS A 55 2.59 12.99 -12.33
N TYR A 56 1.90 12.31 -13.26
CA TYR A 56 1.87 12.72 -14.66
C TYR A 56 1.28 14.12 -14.85
N ALA A 57 0.16 14.44 -14.19
CA ALA A 57 -0.44 15.78 -14.28
C ALA A 57 0.48 16.89 -13.76
N THR A 58 1.35 16.57 -12.80
CA THR A 58 2.27 17.54 -12.18
C THR A 58 3.59 17.67 -12.95
N TYR A 59 4.14 16.55 -13.42
CA TYR A 59 5.51 16.47 -13.94
C TYR A 59 5.60 16.06 -15.42
N GLY A 60 4.47 15.78 -16.07
CA GLY A 60 4.38 15.40 -17.48
C GLY A 60 4.87 13.99 -17.81
N GLN A 61 5.11 13.14 -16.80
CA GLN A 61 5.60 11.78 -16.98
C GLN A 61 5.11 10.84 -15.88
N TYR A 62 4.96 9.56 -16.22
CA TYR A 62 4.71 8.51 -15.23
C TYR A 62 6.00 8.15 -14.51
N VAL A 63 5.88 7.67 -13.28
CA VAL A 63 7.02 7.15 -12.52
C VAL A 63 7.36 5.76 -13.04
N GLU A 64 8.60 5.62 -13.53
CA GLU A 64 9.25 4.33 -13.64
C GLU A 64 9.87 3.98 -12.28
N HIS A 65 9.45 2.88 -11.69
CA HIS A 65 10.00 2.39 -10.43
C HIS A 65 10.36 0.91 -10.54
N SER A 66 11.31 0.46 -9.73
CA SER A 66 11.63 -0.97 -9.68
C SER A 66 10.43 -1.71 -9.10
N ARG A 67 10.09 -2.84 -9.72
CA ARG A 67 9.06 -3.77 -9.25
C ARG A 67 9.71 -4.92 -8.50
N GLU A 68 10.69 -4.59 -7.65
CA GLU A 68 11.41 -5.59 -6.90
C GLU A 68 10.45 -6.41 -6.05
N ARG A 69 10.47 -7.72 -6.28
CA ARG A 69 9.64 -8.65 -5.54
C ARG A 69 10.30 -8.92 -4.20
N ILE A 70 9.59 -8.58 -3.12
CA ILE A 70 10.05 -8.94 -1.78
C ILE A 70 9.79 -10.44 -1.57
N SER A 71 10.84 -11.22 -1.38
CA SER A 71 10.75 -12.66 -1.10
C SER A 71 10.41 -12.92 0.38
N PHE A 72 9.69 -14.02 0.62
CA PHE A 72 9.43 -14.56 1.96
C PHE A 72 9.31 -16.08 1.84
N GLU A 73 9.65 -16.82 2.89
CA GLU A 73 9.74 -18.28 2.87
C GLU A 73 8.45 -18.96 3.33
N THR A 74 7.64 -18.28 4.14
CA THR A 74 6.38 -18.80 4.68
C THR A 74 5.25 -17.80 4.55
N PHE A 75 4.01 -18.29 4.49
CA PHE A 75 2.82 -17.44 4.50
C PHE A 75 2.79 -16.51 5.73
N GLU A 76 3.17 -17.02 6.91
CA GLU A 76 3.25 -16.22 8.14
C GLU A 76 4.25 -15.08 8.01
N GLU A 77 5.46 -15.35 7.51
CA GLU A 77 6.47 -14.32 7.27
C GLU A 77 5.99 -13.28 6.27
N GLY A 78 5.35 -13.71 5.18
CA GLY A 78 4.74 -12.84 4.19
C GLY A 78 3.69 -11.91 4.80
N VAL A 79 2.80 -12.43 5.65
CA VAL A 79 1.80 -11.62 6.38
C VAL A 79 2.48 -10.63 7.33
N GLN A 80 3.53 -11.02 8.05
CA GLN A 80 4.28 -10.09 8.92
C GLN A 80 4.95 -8.96 8.14
N LEU A 81 5.53 -9.27 6.97
CA LEU A 81 6.13 -8.28 6.09
C LEU A 81 5.07 -7.32 5.53
N ALA A 82 3.94 -7.86 5.07
CA ALA A 82 2.82 -7.06 4.58
C ALA A 82 2.25 -6.14 5.69
N LEU A 83 2.14 -6.61 6.93
CA LEU A 83 1.75 -5.79 8.08
C LEU A 83 2.73 -4.63 8.31
N ARG A 84 4.04 -4.90 8.34
CA ARG A 84 5.07 -3.86 8.49
C ARG A 84 5.00 -2.84 7.36
N HIS A 85 4.73 -3.30 6.15
CA HIS A 85 4.62 -2.47 4.96
C HIS A 85 3.37 -1.58 5.01
N ALA A 86 2.20 -2.14 5.32
CA ALA A 86 0.95 -1.38 5.49
C ALA A 86 1.10 -0.26 6.55
N LEU A 87 1.75 -0.55 7.68
CA LEU A 87 2.06 0.46 8.71
C LEU A 87 2.98 1.58 8.20
N ARG A 88 3.95 1.24 7.34
CA ARG A 88 4.83 2.22 6.68
C ARG A 88 4.04 3.08 5.69
N THR A 89 3.18 2.47 4.89
CA THR A 89 2.30 3.17 3.95
C THR A 89 1.36 4.14 4.66
N ALA A 90 0.71 3.71 5.75
CA ALA A 90 -0.13 4.58 6.57
C ALA A 90 0.65 5.78 7.14
N ARG A 91 1.89 5.57 7.60
CA ARG A 91 2.75 6.68 8.07
C ARG A 91 3.10 7.65 6.95
N ALA A 92 3.37 7.15 5.74
CA ALA A 92 3.71 7.98 4.59
C ALA A 92 2.52 8.85 4.16
N TYR A 93 1.33 8.26 4.03
CA TYR A 93 0.09 9.01 3.76
C TYR A 93 -0.20 10.04 4.83
N ARG A 94 -0.07 9.69 6.12
CA ARG A 94 -0.25 10.64 7.22
C ARG A 94 0.73 11.81 7.13
N GLY A 95 1.98 11.53 6.78
CA GLY A 95 3.02 12.54 6.57
C GLY A 95 2.66 13.51 5.45
N TRP A 96 2.25 13.00 4.29
CA TRP A 96 1.80 13.84 3.18
C TRP A 96 0.55 14.64 3.58
N TYR A 97 -0.49 13.98 4.08
CA TYR A 97 -1.74 14.64 4.47
C TYR A 97 -1.53 15.77 5.49
N SER A 98 -0.55 15.63 6.38
CA SER A 98 -0.22 16.64 7.39
C SER A 98 0.66 17.77 6.84
N ALA A 99 1.48 17.49 5.82
CA ALA A 99 2.39 18.46 5.20
C ALA A 99 1.74 19.27 4.06
N SER A 100 0.63 18.80 3.49
CA SER A 100 -0.06 19.52 2.42
C SER A 100 -0.70 20.81 2.95
N SER A 101 -0.19 21.96 2.52
CA SER A 101 -0.78 23.29 2.74
C SER A 101 -1.99 23.57 1.83
N TYR A 102 -2.36 22.62 0.98
CA TYR A 102 -3.46 22.78 0.02
C TYR A 102 -4.81 22.77 0.75
N THR A 103 -5.63 23.78 0.47
CA THR A 103 -7.01 23.96 0.94
C THR A 103 -7.96 22.83 0.53
N PHE A 104 -7.52 21.92 -0.34
CA PHE A 104 -8.10 20.60 -0.52
C PHE A 104 -7.23 19.59 0.21
N ARG A 105 -7.68 19.16 1.39
CA ARG A 105 -7.30 17.86 1.90
C ARG A 105 -7.85 16.86 0.91
N ASP A 106 -6.99 16.38 0.01
CA ASP A 106 -7.43 15.55 -1.10
C ASP A 106 -8.16 14.33 -0.52
N LYS A 107 -9.44 14.23 -0.85
CA LYS A 107 -10.33 13.18 -0.36
C LYS A 107 -9.72 11.81 -0.66
N GLN A 108 -9.05 11.68 -1.80
CA GLN A 108 -8.40 10.44 -2.18
C GLN A 108 -7.21 10.12 -1.28
N VAL A 109 -6.33 11.10 -0.98
CA VAL A 109 -5.21 10.90 -0.04
C VAL A 109 -5.70 10.51 1.35
N PHE A 110 -6.81 11.11 1.82
CA PHE A 110 -7.44 10.74 3.08
C PHE A 110 -8.00 9.31 3.04
N GLN A 111 -8.67 8.92 1.95
CA GLN A 111 -9.18 7.57 1.75
C GLN A 111 -8.04 6.55 1.73
N SER A 112 -6.97 6.81 0.98
CA SER A 112 -5.81 5.92 0.90
C SER A 112 -5.10 5.75 2.26
N LEU A 113 -5.06 6.81 3.09
CA LEU A 113 -4.62 6.69 4.48
C LEU A 113 -5.48 5.68 5.27
N HIS A 114 -6.80 5.76 5.13
CA HIS A 114 -7.72 4.86 5.85
C HIS A 114 -7.59 3.44 5.34
N ASN A 115 -7.54 3.24 4.02
CA ASN A 115 -7.28 1.94 3.42
C ASN A 115 -5.98 1.33 3.97
N ALA A 116 -4.88 2.08 4.03
CA ALA A 116 -3.63 1.56 4.58
C ALA A 116 -3.72 1.17 6.07
N MET A 117 -4.54 1.88 6.86
CA MET A 117 -4.81 1.51 8.26
C MET A 117 -5.67 0.25 8.36
N ASP A 118 -6.67 0.11 7.51
CA ASP A 118 -7.53 -1.08 7.43
C ASP A 118 -6.73 -2.29 6.97
N HIS A 119 -5.83 -2.14 6.00
CA HIS A 119 -4.91 -3.19 5.55
C HIS A 119 -4.02 -3.67 6.71
N ALA A 120 -3.49 -2.75 7.53
CA ALA A 120 -2.71 -3.11 8.71
C ALA A 120 -3.56 -3.89 9.73
N LEU A 121 -4.82 -3.52 9.93
CA LEU A 121 -5.75 -4.26 10.80
C LEU A 121 -6.04 -5.67 10.25
N MET A 122 -6.28 -5.80 8.95
CA MET A 122 -6.50 -7.07 8.27
C MET A 122 -5.29 -7.99 8.43
N TYR A 123 -4.08 -7.52 8.10
CA TYR A 123 -2.86 -8.33 8.26
C TYR A 123 -2.59 -8.69 9.72
N SER A 124 -2.85 -7.78 10.67
CA SER A 124 -2.74 -8.10 12.09
C SER A 124 -3.75 -9.17 12.52
N THR A 125 -4.95 -9.16 11.95
CA THR A 125 -6.00 -10.15 12.22
C THR A 125 -5.60 -11.51 11.68
N ILE A 126 -5.12 -11.57 10.43
CA ILE A 126 -4.60 -12.80 9.81
C ILE A 126 -3.44 -13.34 10.67
N TYR A 127 -2.47 -12.48 10.99
CA TYR A 127 -1.31 -12.88 11.78
C TYR A 127 -1.69 -13.42 13.16
N GLY A 128 -2.65 -12.80 13.84
CA GLY A 128 -3.17 -13.27 15.12
C GLY A 128 -3.93 -14.59 15.06
N ARG A 129 -4.37 -15.03 13.87
CA ARG A 129 -5.03 -16.33 13.64
C ARG A 129 -4.08 -17.44 13.18
N LEU A 130 -2.86 -17.09 12.77
CA LEU A 130 -1.81 -18.05 12.45
C LEU A 130 -1.04 -18.54 13.69
N ARG A 131 -1.19 -17.83 14.81
CA ARG A 131 -0.64 -18.16 16.13
C ARG A 131 -1.64 -18.91 16.99
#